data_AF-A0A7V6T470-F1
#
_entry.id   AF-A0A7V6T470-F1
#
_cell.length_a   1.000
_cell.length_b   1.000
_cell.length_c   1.000
_cell.angle_alpha   90.00
_cell.angle_beta   90.00
_cell.angle_gamma   90.00
#
_symmetry.space_group_name_H-M   'P 1'
#
loop_
_entity.id
_entity.type
_entity.pdbx_description
1 polymer ?
#
loop_
_entity_poly.entity_id
_entity_poly.type
_entity_poly.pdbx_seq_one_letter_code
_entity_poly.pdbx_strand_id
1 'polypeptide(L)'
;MCVNKKDETRPVERRASLSLEAALVFPLVLILLLVFVVAIEGEQDAMILSLALDQTAKEISLLLPVADILERVVSPEKLVQKWIPNDLLARVALDGMTDVAATVFASPFILSRVDTWATDIAKGRNRKKPMGERRLVVDIDDKNKSVWLILILRKDSPTGEYHDVIRSRVPLWNAALFKESENGEENRDGIWELSNFERGKAFRRMFGGHLPPFYPVIASWDGSEATSIKSMDWTAPSYSSPVQVERRIERFISDLTAFEGIGGEGPEPGSIRRRRLILVIPDNEIPWKSEILLETWRLSALRRGVVLDIRECGTSHAHCSPP
;
A
#
# COMPACT_ATOMS: atom_id res chain seq x y z
N MET A 1 49.35 -92.17 25.79
CA MET A 1 48.75 -91.60 24.58
C MET A 1 47.46 -90.92 25.01
N CYS A 2 47.45 -89.60 25.24
CA CYS A 2 47.20 -88.56 24.22
C CYS A 2 45.90 -88.88 23.45
N VAL A 3 44.84 -88.09 23.48
CA VAL A 3 44.80 -86.64 23.20
C VAL A 3 43.59 -85.99 23.87
N ASN A 4 43.89 -84.85 24.50
CA ASN A 4 43.00 -83.84 25.03
C ASN A 4 42.18 -83.19 23.88
N LYS A 5 40.85 -83.21 23.94
CA LYS A 5 40.00 -82.45 23.00
C LYS A 5 39.26 -81.37 23.78
N LYS A 6 39.79 -80.15 23.64
CA LYS A 6 39.27 -78.91 24.24
C LYS A 6 37.82 -78.68 23.88
N ASP A 7 37.05 -78.29 24.90
CA ASP A 7 35.80 -77.56 24.78
C ASP A 7 36.03 -76.24 24.02
N GLU A 8 35.35 -76.06 22.89
CA GLU A 8 35.23 -74.78 22.19
C GLU A 8 33.85 -74.18 22.48
N THR A 9 33.74 -73.43 23.57
CA THR A 9 32.64 -72.47 23.75
C THR A 9 32.82 -71.34 22.75
N ARG A 10 32.05 -71.37 21.65
CA ARG A 10 31.96 -70.24 20.70
C ARG A 10 31.25 -69.06 21.40
N PRO A 11 31.81 -67.84 21.38
CA PRO A 11 31.08 -66.67 21.85
C PRO A 11 29.97 -66.35 20.85
N VAL A 12 28.72 -66.58 21.27
CA VAL A 12 27.56 -65.91 20.67
C VAL A 12 27.60 -64.44 21.13
N GLU A 13 26.98 -63.55 20.35
CA GLU A 13 26.63 -62.16 20.72
C GLU A 13 27.66 -61.05 20.42
N ARG A 14 27.75 -60.61 19.14
CA ARG A 14 28.12 -59.21 18.79
C ARG A 14 27.47 -58.69 17.48
N ARG A 15 26.42 -59.33 16.97
CA ARG A 15 25.74 -58.89 15.73
C ARG A 15 24.36 -58.25 15.95
N ALA A 16 23.75 -58.44 17.13
CA ALA A 16 22.43 -57.86 17.45
C ALA A 16 22.51 -56.38 17.89
N SER A 17 23.66 -55.91 18.40
CA SER A 17 23.83 -54.53 18.87
C SER A 17 23.81 -53.51 17.71
N LEU A 18 24.41 -53.85 16.57
CA LEU A 18 24.47 -52.97 15.39
C LEU A 18 23.07 -52.64 14.83
N SER A 19 22.13 -53.60 14.86
CA SER A 19 20.76 -53.37 14.40
C SER A 19 19.96 -52.49 15.37
N LEU A 20 20.18 -52.63 16.68
CA LEU A 20 19.50 -51.80 17.69
C LEU A 20 20.03 -50.35 17.69
N GLU A 21 21.34 -50.17 17.60
CA GLU A 21 21.97 -48.85 17.50
C GLU A 21 21.52 -48.14 16.21
N ALA A 22 21.50 -48.84 15.07
CA ALA A 22 21.01 -48.27 13.82
C ALA A 22 19.52 -47.91 13.89
N ALA A 23 18.69 -48.72 14.54
CA ALA A 23 17.25 -48.47 14.70
C ALA A 23 16.94 -47.24 15.58
N LEU A 24 17.83 -46.88 16.51
CA LEU A 24 17.69 -45.68 17.34
C LEU A 24 18.30 -44.43 16.66
N VAL A 25 19.45 -44.59 16.00
CA VAL A 25 20.16 -43.46 15.37
C VAL A 25 19.45 -42.98 14.10
N PHE A 26 18.91 -43.89 13.29
CA PHE A 26 18.31 -43.54 12.01
C PHE A 26 17.10 -42.59 12.13
N PRO A 27 16.09 -42.82 12.99
CA PRO A 27 14.99 -41.87 13.18
C PRO A 27 15.46 -40.51 13.70
N LEU A 28 16.47 -40.49 14.59
CA LEU A 28 17.04 -39.25 15.11
C LEU A 28 17.68 -38.42 14.00
N VAL A 29 18.46 -39.06 13.12
CA VAL A 29 19.05 -38.41 11.94
C VAL A 29 17.97 -37.94 10.97
N LEU A 30 16.92 -38.72 10.74
CA LEU A 30 15.80 -38.32 9.88
C LEU A 30 15.06 -37.09 10.43
N ILE A 31 14.78 -37.05 11.73
CA ILE A 31 14.15 -35.91 12.41
C ILE A 31 15.06 -34.68 12.28
N LEU A 32 16.37 -34.83 12.50
CA LEU A 32 17.32 -33.74 12.37
C LEU A 32 17.34 -33.18 10.93
N LEU A 33 17.36 -34.06 9.93
CA LEU A 33 17.28 -33.65 8.51
C LEU A 33 15.97 -32.94 8.21
N LEU A 34 14.84 -33.40 8.74
CA LEU A 34 13.54 -32.78 8.55
C LEU A 34 13.49 -31.37 9.18
N VAL A 35 14.07 -31.21 10.38
CA VAL A 35 14.20 -29.90 11.02
C VAL A 35 15.03 -28.95 10.16
N PHE A 36 16.16 -29.41 9.60
CA PHE A 36 16.96 -28.59 8.68
C PHE A 36 16.19 -28.22 7.41
N VAL A 37 15.44 -29.15 6.82
CA VAL A 37 14.61 -28.86 5.64
C VAL A 37 13.57 -27.78 5.96
N VAL A 38 12.84 -27.91 7.07
CA VAL A 38 11.83 -26.93 7.49
C VAL A 38 12.46 -25.55 7.74
N ALA A 39 13.62 -25.50 8.41
CA ALA A 39 14.35 -24.26 8.65
C ALA A 39 14.81 -23.59 7.35
N ILE A 40 15.37 -24.36 6.42
CA ILE A 40 15.80 -23.85 5.11
C ILE A 40 14.60 -23.33 4.32
N GLU A 41 13.46 -24.02 4.34
CA GLU A 41 12.25 -23.53 3.68
C GLU A 41 11.73 -22.23 4.29
N GLY A 42 11.79 -22.08 5.62
CA GLY A 42 11.43 -20.85 6.32
C GLY A 42 12.29 -19.65 5.89
N GLU A 43 13.61 -19.81 5.90
CA GLU A 43 14.55 -18.76 5.46
C GLU A 43 14.35 -18.40 3.97
N GLN A 44 14.05 -19.39 3.14
CA GLN A 44 13.79 -19.14 1.72
C GLN A 44 12.47 -18.40 1.50
N ASP A 45 11.42 -18.72 2.25
CA ASP A 45 10.14 -18.00 2.23
C ASP A 45 10.35 -16.53 2.64
N ALA A 46 11.10 -16.30 3.72
CA ALA A 46 11.45 -14.96 4.21
C ALA A 46 12.24 -14.17 3.15
N MET A 47 13.22 -14.78 2.48
CA MET A 47 13.99 -14.15 1.42
C MET A 47 13.12 -13.75 0.22
N ILE A 48 12.17 -14.61 -0.19
CA ILE A 48 11.26 -14.31 -1.31
C ILE A 48 10.38 -13.10 -0.94
N LEU A 49 9.81 -13.09 0.27
CA LEU A 49 8.96 -12.00 0.72
C LEU A 49 9.74 -10.70 0.93
N SER A 50 10.98 -10.76 1.43
CA SER A 50 11.86 -9.60 1.55
C SER A 50 12.12 -8.97 0.19
N LEU A 51 12.48 -9.77 -0.81
CA LEU A 51 12.74 -9.26 -2.16
C LEU A 51 11.46 -8.71 -2.81
N ALA A 52 10.32 -9.34 -2.57
CA ALA A 52 9.03 -8.86 -3.05
C ALA A 52 8.64 -7.51 -2.42
N LEU A 53 8.89 -7.35 -1.12
CA LEU A 53 8.64 -6.12 -0.39
C LEU A 53 9.57 -5.00 -0.84
N ASP A 54 10.85 -5.29 -1.06
CA ASP A 54 11.83 -4.34 -1.61
C ASP A 54 11.48 -3.87 -3.01
N GLN A 55 11.03 -4.79 -3.86
CA GLN A 55 10.62 -4.43 -5.21
C GLN A 55 9.35 -3.57 -5.20
N THR A 56 8.41 -3.87 -4.30
CA THR A 56 7.22 -3.05 -4.08
C THR A 56 7.61 -1.65 -3.56
N ALA A 57 8.55 -1.57 -2.62
CA ALA A 57 9.03 -0.29 -2.10
C ALA A 57 9.67 0.58 -3.18
N LYS A 58 10.44 -0.03 -4.10
CA LYS A 58 11.00 0.65 -5.27
C LYS A 58 9.92 1.17 -6.20
N GLU A 59 8.90 0.36 -6.52
CA GLU A 59 7.77 0.83 -7.35
C GLU A 59 7.07 2.03 -6.74
N ILE A 60 6.77 1.96 -5.44
CA ILE A 60 6.13 3.05 -4.68
C ILE A 60 6.99 4.32 -4.75
N SER A 61 8.31 4.20 -4.59
CA SER A 61 9.22 5.35 -4.64
C SER A 61 9.21 6.07 -6.00
N LEU A 62 8.88 5.35 -7.08
CA LEU A 62 8.80 5.89 -8.44
C LEU A 62 7.41 6.50 -8.76
N LEU A 63 6.35 6.04 -8.09
CA LEU A 63 4.98 6.53 -8.35
C LEU A 63 4.77 7.98 -7.89
N LEU A 64 5.45 8.40 -6.81
CA LEU A 64 5.27 9.72 -6.22
C LEU A 64 5.69 10.86 -7.17
N PRO A 65 6.91 10.87 -7.76
CA PRO A 65 7.27 11.89 -8.73
C PRO A 65 6.44 11.85 -10.02
N VAL A 66 6.00 10.66 -10.43
CA VAL A 66 5.23 10.48 -11.66
C VAL A 66 3.87 11.18 -11.56
N ALA A 67 3.18 11.08 -10.43
CA ALA A 67 1.87 11.72 -10.26
C ALA A 67 1.92 13.25 -10.46
N ASP A 68 2.95 13.91 -9.92
CA ASP A 68 3.15 15.35 -10.08
C ASP A 68 3.45 15.75 -11.54
N ILE A 69 4.15 14.89 -12.29
CA ILE A 69 4.39 15.09 -13.72
C ILE A 69 3.10 14.93 -14.52
N LEU A 70 2.27 13.94 -14.18
CA LEU A 70 1.05 13.61 -14.93
C LEU A 70 -0.02 14.71 -14.86
N GLU A 71 -0.12 15.43 -13.74
CA GLU A 71 -1.03 16.59 -13.60
C GLU A 71 -0.74 17.70 -14.62
N ARG A 72 0.52 17.82 -15.05
CA ARG A 72 0.96 18.85 -16.01
C ARG A 72 0.66 18.48 -17.47
N VAL A 73 0.09 17.31 -17.75
CA VAL A 73 -0.11 16.79 -19.11
C VAL A 73 -1.60 16.76 -19.46
N VAL A 74 -1.96 17.22 -20.67
CA VAL A 74 -3.36 17.29 -21.16
C VAL A 74 -4.03 15.92 -21.30
N SER A 75 -3.26 14.84 -21.47
CA SER A 75 -3.78 13.47 -21.64
C SER A 75 -2.88 12.47 -20.92
N PRO A 76 -2.94 12.43 -19.57
CA PRO A 76 -2.04 11.60 -18.77
C PRO A 76 -2.24 10.10 -19.04
N GLU A 77 -3.45 9.67 -19.40
CA GLU A 77 -3.80 8.25 -19.59
C GLU A 77 -2.95 7.60 -20.69
N LYS A 78 -2.75 8.30 -21.82
CA LYS A 78 -1.95 7.80 -22.95
C LYS A 78 -0.46 7.68 -22.60
N LEU A 79 0.03 8.61 -21.78
CA LEU A 79 1.43 8.65 -21.36
C LEU A 79 1.69 7.54 -20.34
N VAL A 80 0.78 7.37 -19.38
CA VAL A 80 0.83 6.29 -18.39
C VAL A 80 0.80 4.92 -19.06
N GLN A 81 -0.12 4.68 -20.00
CA GLN A 81 -0.17 3.40 -20.73
C GLN A 81 1.13 3.10 -21.50
N LYS A 82 1.86 4.14 -21.91
CA LYS A 82 3.14 3.98 -22.62
C LYS A 82 4.31 3.70 -21.67
N TRP A 83 4.30 4.29 -20.48
CA TRP A 83 5.45 4.25 -19.54
C TRP A 83 5.30 3.18 -18.46
N ILE A 84 4.07 2.85 -18.09
CA ILE A 84 3.74 1.89 -17.05
C ILE A 84 2.96 0.75 -17.71
N PRO A 85 3.65 -0.34 -18.10
CA PRO A 85 3.00 -1.48 -18.75
C PRO A 85 2.08 -2.28 -17.82
N ASN A 86 2.12 -2.01 -16.52
CA ASN A 86 1.26 -2.66 -15.54
C ASN A 86 -0.01 -1.82 -15.30
N ASP A 87 -1.17 -2.35 -15.69
CA ASP A 87 -2.48 -1.68 -15.56
C ASP A 87 -2.80 -1.21 -14.14
N LEU A 88 -2.38 -1.96 -13.11
CA LEU A 88 -2.66 -1.64 -11.72
C LEU A 88 -1.76 -0.50 -11.23
N LEU A 89 -0.48 -0.49 -11.59
CA LEU A 89 0.40 0.65 -11.33
C LEU A 89 -0.02 1.90 -12.13
N ALA A 90 -0.48 1.70 -13.37
CA ALA A 90 -1.01 2.76 -14.21
C ALA A 90 -2.25 3.42 -13.57
N ARG A 91 -3.17 2.60 -13.06
CA ARG A 91 -4.33 3.10 -12.31
C ARG A 91 -3.89 3.87 -11.08
N VAL A 92 -2.95 3.35 -10.30
CA VAL A 92 -2.48 4.04 -9.09
C VAL A 92 -1.71 5.32 -9.40
N ALA A 93 -0.95 5.40 -10.49
CA ALA A 93 -0.32 6.64 -10.92
C ALA A 93 -1.37 7.70 -11.32
N LEU A 94 -2.40 7.30 -12.07
CA LEU A 94 -3.53 8.17 -12.44
C LEU A 94 -4.36 8.56 -11.22
N ASP A 95 -4.54 7.64 -10.26
CA ASP A 95 -5.23 7.88 -9.02
C ASP A 95 -4.43 8.72 -8.04
N GLY A 96 -3.12 8.71 -8.18
CA GLY A 96 -2.22 9.53 -7.38
C GLY A 96 -2.26 11.01 -7.72
N MET A 97 -2.73 11.41 -8.91
CA MET A 97 -2.79 12.82 -9.35
C MET A 97 -3.54 13.77 -8.41
N THR A 98 -4.23 13.27 -7.39
CA THR A 98 -4.91 14.07 -6.36
C THR A 98 -4.70 13.55 -4.93
N ASP A 99 -4.31 12.28 -4.76
CA ASP A 99 -4.09 11.65 -3.45
C ASP A 99 -3.21 10.39 -3.59
N VAL A 100 -1.96 10.58 -4.04
CA VAL A 100 -0.96 9.49 -4.22
C VAL A 100 -0.80 8.68 -2.94
N ALA A 101 -0.75 9.38 -1.82
CA ALA A 101 -0.38 8.81 -0.55
C ALA A 101 -1.44 7.83 -0.01
N ALA A 102 -2.70 8.22 0.05
CA ALA A 102 -3.72 7.32 0.62
C ALA A 102 -3.95 6.09 -0.27
N THR A 103 -3.84 6.23 -1.59
CA THR A 103 -4.04 5.11 -2.53
C THR A 103 -2.84 4.16 -2.53
N VAL A 104 -1.62 4.70 -2.58
CA VAL A 104 -0.39 3.89 -2.61
C VAL A 104 -0.13 3.22 -1.27
N PHE A 105 -0.38 3.91 -0.15
CA PHE A 105 -0.15 3.36 1.19
C PHE A 105 -1.36 2.61 1.77
N ALA A 106 -2.42 2.43 0.99
CA ALA A 106 -3.50 1.52 1.37
C ALA A 106 -2.97 0.08 1.46
N SER A 107 -3.10 -0.54 2.64
CA SER A 107 -2.61 -1.91 2.89
C SER A 107 -3.03 -2.94 1.84
N PRO A 108 -4.28 -2.96 1.32
CA PRO A 108 -4.67 -3.94 0.29
C PRO A 108 -3.89 -3.79 -1.03
N PHE A 109 -3.60 -2.56 -1.45
CA PHE A 109 -2.84 -2.33 -2.69
C PHE A 109 -1.40 -2.84 -2.54
N ILE A 110 -0.72 -2.45 -1.47
CA ILE A 110 0.68 -2.86 -1.24
C ILE A 110 0.74 -4.38 -1.07
N LEU A 111 -0.17 -4.99 -0.30
CA LEU A 111 -0.22 -6.45 -0.14
C LEU A 111 -0.41 -7.16 -1.49
N SER A 112 -1.29 -6.67 -2.36
CA SER A 112 -1.47 -7.21 -3.71
C SER A 112 -0.20 -7.10 -4.57
N ARG A 113 0.54 -5.98 -4.47
CA ARG A 113 1.84 -5.82 -5.15
C ARG A 113 2.90 -6.76 -4.61
N VAL A 114 3.03 -6.87 -3.29
CA VAL A 114 3.94 -7.82 -2.62
C VAL A 114 3.62 -9.24 -3.07
N ASP A 115 2.34 -9.61 -3.16
CA ASP A 115 1.90 -10.92 -3.58
C ASP A 115 2.21 -11.22 -5.06
N THR A 116 2.11 -10.21 -5.92
CA THR A 116 2.49 -10.32 -7.34
C THR A 116 3.98 -10.61 -7.45
N TRP A 117 4.82 -9.80 -6.80
CA TRP A 117 6.27 -10.00 -6.82
C TRP A 117 6.71 -11.29 -6.16
N ALA A 118 6.10 -11.67 -5.03
CA ALA A 118 6.39 -12.93 -4.37
C ALA A 118 6.09 -14.13 -5.29
N THR A 119 5.03 -14.04 -6.10
CA THR A 119 4.70 -15.06 -7.10
C THR A 119 5.74 -15.13 -8.21
N ASP A 120 6.15 -13.98 -8.76
CA ASP A 120 7.11 -13.92 -9.86
C ASP A 120 8.52 -14.37 -9.41
N ILE A 121 8.95 -13.94 -8.23
CA ILE A 121 10.22 -14.35 -7.62
C ILE A 121 10.21 -15.86 -7.31
N ALA A 122 9.11 -16.39 -6.76
CA ALA A 122 8.99 -17.82 -6.48
C ALA A 122 9.04 -18.65 -7.77
N LYS A 123 8.32 -18.24 -8.82
CA LYS A 123 8.38 -18.87 -10.15
C LYS A 123 9.80 -18.86 -10.72
N GLY A 124 10.49 -17.71 -10.65
CA GLY A 124 11.88 -17.58 -11.11
C GLY A 124 12.86 -18.50 -10.37
N ARG A 125 12.51 -18.94 -9.16
CA ARG A 125 13.29 -19.90 -8.35
C ARG A 125 12.74 -21.32 -8.38
N ASN A 126 11.76 -21.60 -9.25
CA ASN A 126 11.05 -22.88 -9.33
C ASN A 126 10.48 -23.36 -7.98
N ARG A 127 9.97 -22.42 -7.19
CA ARG A 127 9.34 -22.66 -5.88
C ARG A 127 7.89 -22.23 -5.88
N LYS A 128 7.15 -22.72 -4.89
CA LYS A 128 5.80 -22.23 -4.59
C LYS A 128 5.91 -20.88 -3.88
N LYS A 129 4.91 -20.02 -4.13
CA LYS A 129 4.75 -18.77 -3.38
C LYS A 129 4.65 -19.11 -1.88
N PRO A 130 5.32 -18.36 -1.00
CA PRO A 130 5.10 -18.48 0.44
C PRO A 130 3.61 -18.41 0.77
N MET A 131 3.14 -19.17 1.75
CA MET A 131 1.74 -19.18 2.21
C MET A 131 1.67 -18.74 3.67
N GLY A 132 0.51 -18.22 4.09
CA GLY A 132 0.28 -17.70 5.43
C GLY A 132 -0.54 -16.42 5.42
N GLU A 133 -1.08 -16.06 6.58
CA GLU A 133 -1.76 -14.78 6.76
C GLU A 133 -0.72 -13.65 6.75
N ARG A 134 -1.01 -12.59 6.00
CA ARG A 134 -0.15 -11.42 5.88
C ARG A 134 -0.87 -10.19 6.36
N ARG A 135 -0.18 -9.40 7.17
CA ARG A 135 -0.60 -8.05 7.54
C ARG A 135 0.50 -7.09 7.15
N LEU A 136 0.11 -5.94 6.63
CA LEU A 136 1.04 -4.87 6.33
C LEU A 136 0.75 -3.69 7.22
N VAL A 137 1.79 -3.20 7.88
CA VAL A 137 1.80 -1.95 8.60
C VAL A 137 2.70 -0.98 7.84
N VAL A 138 2.23 0.25 7.68
CA VAL A 138 3.01 1.34 7.10
C VAL A 138 3.35 2.30 8.23
N ASP A 139 4.64 2.56 8.42
CA ASP A 139 5.13 3.46 9.46
C ASP A 139 5.96 4.59 8.83
N ILE A 140 5.84 5.81 9.37
CA ILE A 140 6.51 7.00 8.84
C ILE A 140 7.68 7.34 9.73
N ASP A 141 8.87 7.28 9.15
CA ASP A 141 10.07 7.78 9.79
C ASP A 141 10.32 9.22 9.33
N ASP A 142 9.74 10.16 10.07
CA ASP A 142 9.91 11.59 9.83
C ASP A 142 11.34 12.07 10.09
N LYS A 143 12.17 11.34 10.86
CA LYS A 143 13.58 11.72 11.05
C LYS A 143 14.39 11.44 9.79
N ASN A 144 14.21 10.24 9.21
CA ASN A 144 14.97 9.79 8.05
C ASN A 144 14.27 10.05 6.72
N LYS A 145 13.16 10.79 6.73
CA LYS A 145 12.35 11.13 5.56
C LYS A 145 12.02 9.87 4.73
N SER A 146 11.53 8.83 5.40
CA SER A 146 11.26 7.54 4.76
C SER A 146 9.99 6.88 5.27
N VAL A 147 9.41 5.99 4.47
CA VAL A 147 8.26 5.18 4.89
C VAL A 147 8.72 3.73 5.02
N TRP A 148 8.44 3.13 6.18
CA TRP A 148 8.66 1.73 6.45
C TRP A 148 7.44 0.92 6.05
N LEU A 149 7.67 -0.09 5.22
CA LEU A 149 6.73 -1.16 4.97
C LEU A 149 7.10 -2.32 5.88
N ILE A 150 6.20 -2.69 6.79
CA ILE A 150 6.39 -3.76 7.75
C ILE A 150 5.38 -4.85 7.42
N LEU A 151 5.88 -5.95 6.84
CA LEU A 151 5.09 -7.13 6.52
C LEU A 151 5.21 -8.14 7.67
N ILE A 152 4.08 -8.45 8.29
CA ILE A 152 3.95 -9.46 9.33
C ILE A 152 3.36 -10.71 8.68
N LEU A 153 4.09 -11.82 8.75
CA LEU A 153 3.65 -13.13 8.29
C LEU A 153 3.29 -14.02 9.50
N ARG A 154 2.14 -14.65 9.45
CA ARG A 154 1.73 -15.71 10.38
C ARG A 154 1.53 -17.01 9.62
N LYS A 155 2.21 -18.07 10.05
CA LYS A 155 2.17 -19.40 9.42
C LYS A 155 2.09 -20.48 10.49
N ASP A 156 1.18 -21.42 10.30
CA ASP A 156 1.10 -22.60 11.16
C ASP A 156 2.18 -23.59 10.73
N SER A 157 3.03 -23.98 11.68
CA SER A 157 4.05 -25.01 11.50
C SER A 157 3.75 -26.21 12.40
N PRO A 158 4.24 -27.42 12.07
CA PRO A 158 4.12 -28.59 12.96
C PRO A 158 4.69 -28.34 14.36
N THR A 159 5.60 -27.38 14.49
CA THR A 159 6.27 -26.99 15.74
C THR A 159 5.59 -25.83 16.49
N GLY A 160 4.46 -25.31 15.98
CA GLY A 160 3.71 -24.20 16.57
C GLY A 160 3.47 -23.04 15.59
N GLU A 161 2.90 -21.94 16.08
CA GLU A 161 2.70 -20.73 15.28
C GLU A 161 4.05 -20.03 15.04
N TYR A 162 4.37 -19.80 13.77
CA TYR A 162 5.54 -19.06 13.35
C TYR A 162 5.15 -17.64 12.94
N HIS A 163 5.86 -16.66 13.48
CA HIS A 163 5.69 -15.24 13.17
C HIS A 163 6.99 -14.69 12.59
N ASP A 164 6.89 -14.02 11.45
CA ASP A 164 8.02 -13.36 10.81
C ASP A 164 7.70 -11.89 10.53
N VAL A 165 8.71 -11.03 10.65
CA VAL A 165 8.57 -9.58 10.45
C VAL A 165 9.62 -9.11 9.45
N ILE A 166 9.14 -8.82 8.25
CA ILE A 166 9.96 -8.39 7.13
C ILE A 166 9.76 -6.89 6.96
N ARG A 167 10.86 -6.15 6.86
CA ARG A 167 10.84 -4.69 6.76
C ARG A 167 11.52 -4.24 5.49
N SER A 168 10.90 -3.31 4.77
CA SER A 168 11.52 -2.61 3.66
C SER A 168 11.28 -1.11 3.80
N ARG A 169 12.19 -0.31 3.25
CA ARG A 169 12.12 1.14 3.30
C ARG A 169 11.80 1.68 1.92
N VAL A 170 10.79 2.53 1.86
CA VAL A 170 10.52 3.40 0.71
C VAL A 170 11.31 4.69 0.92
N PRO A 171 12.39 4.91 0.17
CA PRO A 171 13.05 6.21 0.15
C PRO A 171 12.13 7.22 -0.53
N LEU A 172 11.85 8.32 0.15
CA LEU A 172 11.08 9.42 -0.40
C LEU A 172 12.05 10.49 -0.89
N TRP A 173 12.44 10.38 -2.16
CA TRP A 173 13.42 11.29 -2.78
C TRP A 173 12.90 12.73 -2.93
N ASN A 174 11.58 12.94 -2.82
CA ASN A 174 10.99 14.28 -2.73
C ASN A 174 11.06 14.78 -1.29
N ALA A 175 12.07 15.60 -0.98
CA ALA A 175 12.21 16.31 0.29
C ALA A 175 11.01 17.22 0.65
N ALA A 176 10.12 17.48 -0.31
CA ALA A 176 8.85 18.17 -0.11
C ALA A 176 7.86 17.39 0.79
N LEU A 177 7.93 16.05 0.85
CA LEU A 177 7.08 15.24 1.74
C LEU A 177 7.21 15.60 3.23
N PHE A 178 8.31 16.26 3.59
CA PHE A 178 8.69 16.52 4.96
C PHE A 178 9.16 17.94 5.23
N LYS A 179 8.83 18.88 4.34
CA LYS A 179 8.84 20.28 4.76
C LYS A 179 7.73 20.45 5.80
N GLU A 180 8.11 20.44 7.07
CA GLU A 180 7.33 21.15 8.06
C GLU A 180 7.44 22.63 7.73
N SER A 181 6.35 23.23 7.27
CA SER A 181 6.17 24.66 7.40
C SER A 181 6.06 24.96 8.90
N GLU A 182 7.22 25.10 9.56
CA GLU A 182 7.30 25.79 10.85
C GLU A 182 6.75 27.20 10.65
N ASN A 183 5.70 27.53 11.39
CA ASN A 183 5.14 28.86 11.57
C ASN A 183 4.85 29.66 10.29
N GLY A 184 3.61 29.62 9.86
CA GLY A 184 3.04 30.67 9.02
C GLY A 184 1.54 30.62 9.14
N GLU A 185 0.91 31.74 9.50
CA GLU A 185 -0.50 31.96 9.19
C GLU A 185 -0.77 31.43 7.77
N GLU A 186 -1.70 30.48 7.62
CA GLU A 186 -1.95 29.76 6.38
C GLU A 186 -2.27 30.75 5.26
N ASN A 187 -1.24 31.17 4.53
CA ASN A 187 -1.39 32.03 3.38
C ASN A 187 -2.06 31.20 2.29
N ARG A 188 -3.37 31.39 2.12
CA ARG A 188 -4.21 30.67 1.16
C ARG A 188 -3.70 30.78 -0.27
N ASP A 189 -2.94 31.84 -0.57
CA ASP A 189 -2.44 32.16 -1.90
C ASP A 189 -1.28 31.27 -2.40
N GLY A 190 -0.72 30.39 -1.55
CA GLY A 190 0.39 29.49 -1.93
C GLY A 190 0.06 28.00 -1.93
N ILE A 191 -1.12 27.57 -1.48
CA ILE A 191 -1.44 26.15 -1.26
C ILE A 191 -1.43 25.34 -2.57
N TRP A 192 -1.77 25.98 -3.69
CA TRP A 192 -1.81 25.34 -5.00
C TRP A 192 -0.42 25.16 -5.65
N GLU A 193 0.61 25.86 -5.16
CA GLU A 193 2.00 25.69 -5.62
C GLU A 193 2.70 24.49 -4.95
N LEU A 194 2.10 23.95 -3.89
CA LEU A 194 2.58 22.76 -3.19
C LEU A 194 2.45 21.50 -4.07
N SER A 195 3.27 20.49 -3.78
CA SER A 195 3.09 19.16 -4.37
C SER A 195 1.69 18.61 -4.06
N ASN A 196 1.20 17.66 -4.87
CA ASN A 196 -0.10 17.03 -4.67
C ASN A 196 -0.29 16.49 -3.24
N PHE A 197 0.79 15.95 -2.68
CA PHE A 197 0.80 15.40 -1.34
C PHE A 197 0.70 16.48 -0.25
N GLU A 198 1.57 17.49 -0.29
CA GLU A 198 1.58 18.59 0.69
C GLU A 198 0.26 19.36 0.65
N ARG A 199 -0.29 19.57 -0.55
CA ARG A 199 -1.59 20.20 -0.78
C ARG A 199 -2.72 19.38 -0.16
N GLY A 200 -2.76 18.08 -0.41
CA GLY A 200 -3.74 17.18 0.21
C GLY A 200 -3.64 17.18 1.74
N LYS A 201 -2.44 17.18 2.30
CA LYS A 201 -2.20 17.26 3.76
C LYS A 201 -2.68 18.58 4.35
N ALA A 202 -2.39 19.70 3.68
CA ALA A 202 -2.83 21.04 4.09
C ALA A 202 -4.37 21.12 4.10
N PHE A 203 -5.04 20.70 3.03
CA PHE A 203 -6.49 20.72 2.96
C PHE A 203 -7.16 19.78 3.96
N ARG A 204 -6.59 18.61 4.23
CA ARG A 204 -7.10 17.73 5.30
C ARG A 204 -7.04 18.44 6.65
N ARG A 205 -5.95 19.12 7.00
CA ARG A 205 -5.86 19.90 8.25
C ARG A 205 -6.91 21.01 8.29
N MET A 206 -7.02 21.78 7.20
CA MET A 206 -7.94 22.91 7.08
C MET A 206 -9.41 22.50 7.20
N PHE A 207 -9.78 21.34 6.65
CA PHE A 207 -11.16 20.85 6.60
C PHE A 207 -11.47 19.74 7.61
N GLY A 208 -10.68 19.62 8.69
CA GLY A 208 -11.01 18.78 9.85
C GLY A 208 -10.72 17.28 9.70
N GLY A 209 -9.81 16.92 8.80
CA GLY A 209 -9.24 15.59 8.70
C GLY A 209 -8.39 15.26 9.92
N HIS A 210 -8.77 14.22 10.65
CA HIS A 210 -8.11 13.78 11.88
C HIS A 210 -7.64 12.33 11.83
N LEU A 211 -7.96 11.60 10.76
CA LEU A 211 -7.46 10.23 10.56
C LEU A 211 -5.99 10.27 10.14
N PRO A 212 -5.24 9.17 10.35
CA PRO A 212 -3.86 9.06 9.91
C PRO A 212 -3.69 9.48 8.44
N PRO A 213 -2.57 10.11 8.04
CA PRO A 213 -2.35 10.62 6.69
C PRO A 213 -2.57 9.59 5.55
N PHE A 214 -2.43 8.30 5.85
CA PHE A 214 -2.61 7.21 4.89
C PHE A 214 -3.82 6.34 5.19
N TYR A 215 -4.74 6.81 6.04
CA TYR A 215 -5.99 6.12 6.24
C TYR A 215 -6.72 6.02 4.88
N PRO A 216 -7.18 4.83 4.45
CA PRO A 216 -7.71 4.66 3.11
C PRO A 216 -9.00 5.46 2.91
N VAL A 217 -9.15 6.04 1.71
CA VAL A 217 -10.37 6.68 1.17
C VAL A 217 -10.85 7.93 1.90
N ILE A 218 -10.87 7.93 3.23
CA ILE A 218 -11.46 8.97 4.08
C ILE A 218 -10.40 9.69 4.90
N ALA A 219 -10.69 10.94 5.26
CA ALA A 219 -9.82 11.82 6.04
C ALA A 219 -10.35 12.09 7.45
N SER A 220 -11.66 11.93 7.69
CA SER A 220 -12.27 12.04 9.01
C SER A 220 -13.44 11.08 9.20
N TRP A 221 -13.71 10.77 10.47
CA TRP A 221 -14.76 9.88 10.94
C TRP A 221 -15.28 10.36 12.29
N ASP A 222 -16.55 10.76 12.36
CA ASP A 222 -17.18 11.28 13.58
C ASP A 222 -18.00 10.24 14.37
N GLY A 223 -17.94 8.97 13.95
CA GLY A 223 -18.79 7.90 14.49
C GLY A 223 -20.04 7.60 13.67
N SER A 224 -20.39 8.45 12.69
CA SER A 224 -21.56 8.25 11.82
C SER A 224 -21.34 8.60 10.35
N GLU A 225 -20.57 9.64 10.07
CA GLU A 225 -20.27 10.17 8.74
C GLU A 225 -18.80 9.97 8.40
N ALA A 226 -18.56 9.27 7.30
CA ALA A 226 -17.24 9.10 6.72
C ALA A 226 -16.99 10.20 5.70
N THR A 227 -15.99 11.03 5.96
CA THR A 227 -15.69 12.19 5.11
C THR A 227 -14.38 12.00 4.36
N SER A 228 -14.44 12.06 3.05
CA SER A 228 -13.28 12.14 2.16
C SER A 228 -12.99 13.59 1.83
N ILE A 229 -11.74 14.02 1.96
CA ILE A 229 -11.29 15.37 1.60
C ILE A 229 -10.30 15.22 0.45
N LYS A 230 -10.63 15.81 -0.70
CA LYS A 230 -9.83 15.74 -1.94
C LYS A 230 -9.64 17.16 -2.49
N SER A 231 -8.55 17.38 -3.20
CA SER A 231 -8.29 18.63 -3.91
C SER A 231 -8.04 18.37 -5.38
N MET A 232 -8.55 19.25 -6.24
CA MET A 232 -8.32 19.22 -7.69
C MET A 232 -8.02 20.62 -8.19
N ASP A 233 -6.85 20.81 -8.80
CA ASP A 233 -6.52 22.07 -9.45
C ASP A 233 -7.11 22.10 -10.86
N TRP A 234 -8.32 22.64 -11.01
CA TRP A 234 -8.98 22.70 -12.32
C TRP A 234 -8.29 23.63 -13.34
N THR A 235 -7.26 24.38 -12.93
CA THR A 235 -6.40 25.12 -13.87
C THR A 235 -5.39 24.22 -14.59
N ALA A 236 -5.16 23.00 -14.09
CA ALA A 236 -4.20 22.07 -14.67
C ALA A 236 -4.64 21.56 -16.05
N PRO A 237 -3.71 21.32 -16.98
CA PRO A 237 -4.02 20.84 -18.32
C PRO A 237 -4.84 19.54 -18.35
N SER A 238 -4.63 18.65 -17.38
CA SER A 238 -5.38 17.39 -17.21
C SER A 238 -6.86 17.57 -16.86
N TYR A 239 -7.29 18.79 -16.50
CA TYR A 239 -8.68 19.12 -16.15
C TYR A 239 -9.28 20.17 -17.08
N SER A 240 -8.69 20.35 -18.26
CA SER A 240 -9.15 21.30 -19.29
C SER A 240 -10.56 21.05 -19.82
N SER A 241 -11.20 19.91 -19.51
CA SER A 241 -12.55 19.56 -19.95
C SER A 241 -13.43 19.09 -18.79
N PRO A 242 -14.72 19.47 -18.77
CA PRO A 242 -15.66 19.04 -17.73
C PRO A 242 -15.82 17.52 -17.67
N VAL A 243 -15.70 16.81 -18.79
CA VAL A 243 -15.79 15.34 -18.84
C VAL A 243 -14.63 14.67 -18.09
N GLN A 244 -13.44 15.27 -18.13
CA GLN A 244 -12.27 14.74 -17.42
C GLN A 244 -12.42 14.93 -15.91
N VAL A 245 -12.94 16.09 -15.49
CA VAL A 245 -13.27 16.38 -14.09
C VAL A 245 -14.39 15.46 -13.59
N GLU A 246 -15.47 15.30 -14.35
CA GLU A 246 -16.60 14.43 -14.00
C GLU A 246 -16.16 12.97 -13.79
N ARG A 247 -15.38 12.41 -14.73
CA ARG A 247 -14.83 11.05 -14.58
C ARG A 247 -14.03 10.89 -13.31
N ARG A 248 -13.32 11.94 -12.89
CA ARG A 248 -12.52 11.93 -11.67
C ARG A 248 -13.39 11.98 -10.42
N ILE A 249 -14.39 12.85 -10.40
CA ILE A 249 -15.36 12.96 -9.32
C ILE A 249 -16.12 11.63 -9.15
N GLU A 250 -16.59 11.02 -10.24
CA GLU A 250 -17.29 9.73 -10.21
C GLU A 250 -16.44 8.59 -9.63
N ARG A 251 -15.11 8.65 -9.83
CA ARG A 251 -14.17 7.70 -9.22
C ARG A 251 -14.08 7.90 -7.71
N PHE A 252 -13.92 9.14 -7.22
CA PHE A 252 -13.92 9.42 -5.78
C PHE A 252 -15.22 9.00 -5.11
N ILE A 253 -16.36 9.27 -5.75
CA ILE A 253 -17.66 8.82 -5.28
C ILE A 253 -17.68 7.29 -5.22
N SER A 254 -17.18 6.61 -6.25
CA SER A 254 -17.13 5.15 -6.28
C SER A 254 -16.27 4.55 -5.17
N ASP A 255 -15.08 5.10 -4.95
CA ASP A 255 -14.18 4.64 -3.90
C ASP A 255 -14.82 4.83 -2.52
N LEU A 256 -15.47 5.97 -2.30
CA LEU A 256 -16.15 6.27 -1.04
C LEU A 256 -17.41 5.42 -0.82
N THR A 257 -18.18 5.14 -1.88
CA THR A 257 -19.34 4.24 -1.81
C THR A 257 -18.91 2.80 -1.49
N ALA A 258 -17.83 2.32 -2.11
CA ALA A 258 -17.31 0.96 -1.91
C ALA A 258 -16.57 0.79 -0.57
N PHE A 259 -16.20 1.88 0.09
CA PHE A 259 -15.50 1.83 1.37
C PHE A 259 -16.43 1.39 2.50
N GLU A 260 -16.06 0.30 3.17
CA GLU A 260 -16.83 -0.29 4.28
C GLU A 260 -16.27 0.09 5.66
N GLY A 261 -15.01 0.52 5.74
CA GLY A 261 -14.27 0.70 6.99
C GLY A 261 -13.19 -0.36 7.18
N ILE A 262 -12.15 -0.04 7.94
CA ILE A 262 -11.03 -0.94 8.26
C ILE A 262 -10.72 -1.00 9.77
N GLY A 263 -11.50 -0.31 10.59
CA GLY A 263 -11.32 -0.20 12.04
C GLY A 263 -10.12 0.64 12.46
N GLY A 264 -9.72 0.50 13.73
CA GLY A 264 -8.63 1.28 14.33
C GLY A 264 -9.09 2.68 14.72
N GLU A 265 -8.49 3.72 14.15
CA GLU A 265 -8.88 5.12 14.40
C GLU A 265 -10.11 5.57 13.59
N GLY A 266 -10.56 4.78 12.62
CA GLY A 266 -11.71 5.09 11.77
C GLY A 266 -12.87 4.09 11.90
N PRO A 267 -13.79 4.04 10.91
CA PRO A 267 -14.99 3.23 10.99
C PRO A 267 -14.67 1.73 10.94
N GLU A 268 -15.35 0.97 11.79
CA GLU A 268 -15.43 -0.49 11.67
C GLU A 268 -16.25 -0.86 10.41
N PRO A 269 -15.96 -2.02 9.78
CA PRO A 269 -16.74 -2.51 8.65
C PRO A 269 -18.25 -2.45 8.89
N GLY A 270 -18.97 -1.70 8.06
CA GLY A 270 -20.42 -1.55 8.13
C GLY A 270 -20.95 -0.48 9.11
N SER A 271 -20.08 0.25 9.82
CA SER A 271 -20.52 1.31 10.74
C SER A 271 -20.89 2.63 10.04
N ILE A 272 -20.54 2.78 8.76
CA ILE A 272 -20.69 4.02 7.98
C ILE A 272 -22.17 4.25 7.61
N ARG A 273 -22.78 5.31 8.16
CA ARG A 273 -24.19 5.68 7.89
C ARG A 273 -24.32 6.77 6.83
N ARG A 274 -23.39 7.72 6.83
CA ARG A 274 -23.35 8.85 5.90
C ARG A 274 -21.99 8.94 5.25
N ARG A 275 -21.95 9.44 4.02
CA ARG A 275 -20.73 9.61 3.24
C ARG A 275 -20.71 11.04 2.70
N ARG A 276 -19.60 11.72 2.90
CA ARG A 276 -19.36 13.08 2.38
C ARG A 276 -18.05 13.11 1.61
N LEU A 277 -18.09 13.73 0.44
CA LEU A 277 -16.90 14.09 -0.32
C LEU A 277 -16.77 15.61 -0.32
N ILE A 278 -15.78 16.13 0.40
CA ILE A 278 -15.37 17.53 0.32
C ILE A 278 -14.34 17.62 -0.82
N LEU A 279 -14.71 18.28 -1.91
CA LEU A 279 -13.86 18.54 -3.05
C LEU A 279 -13.42 20.01 -3.03
N VAL A 280 -12.13 20.23 -2.81
CA VAL A 280 -11.53 21.56 -2.79
C VAL A 280 -10.99 21.91 -4.17
N ILE A 281 -11.34 23.10 -4.66
CA ILE A 281 -10.93 23.63 -5.97
C ILE A 281 -10.40 25.07 -5.80
N PRO A 282 -9.55 25.56 -6.73
CA PRO A 282 -9.06 26.92 -6.65
C PRO A 282 -10.16 27.94 -7.01
N ASP A 283 -10.00 29.17 -6.53
CA ASP A 283 -10.90 30.31 -6.75
C ASP A 283 -10.85 30.83 -8.20
N ASN A 284 -9.94 30.32 -9.03
CA ASN A 284 -9.78 30.73 -10.43
C ASN A 284 -11.09 30.61 -11.22
N GLU A 285 -11.30 31.55 -12.13
CA GLU A 285 -12.35 31.45 -13.14
C GLU A 285 -12.00 30.36 -14.15
N ILE A 286 -12.89 29.36 -14.26
CA ILE A 286 -12.74 28.25 -15.19
C ILE A 286 -13.84 28.38 -16.26
N PRO A 287 -13.50 28.51 -17.56
CA PRO A 287 -14.48 28.85 -18.60
C PRO A 287 -15.68 27.91 -18.71
N TRP A 288 -15.49 26.62 -18.41
CA TRP A 288 -16.55 25.62 -18.46
C TRP A 288 -17.31 25.43 -17.13
N LYS A 289 -16.84 26.04 -16.03
CA LYS A 289 -17.46 25.94 -14.70
C LYS A 289 -18.76 26.73 -14.69
N SER A 290 -19.87 26.06 -14.39
CA SER A 290 -21.19 26.67 -14.23
C SER A 290 -21.94 26.02 -13.08
N GLU A 291 -22.79 26.78 -12.38
CA GLU A 291 -23.52 26.26 -11.22
C GLU A 291 -24.44 25.08 -11.59
N ILE A 292 -25.03 25.10 -12.78
CA ILE A 292 -25.88 24.01 -13.29
C ILE A 292 -25.09 22.70 -13.40
N LEU A 293 -23.84 22.77 -13.85
CA LEU A 293 -22.96 21.61 -13.96
C LEU A 293 -22.59 21.08 -12.56
N LEU A 294 -22.24 21.98 -11.63
CA LEU A 294 -21.91 21.60 -10.25
C LEU A 294 -23.10 20.92 -9.56
N GLU A 295 -24.31 21.47 -9.71
CA GLU A 295 -25.54 20.87 -9.19
C GLU A 295 -25.82 19.49 -9.80
N THR A 296 -25.55 19.31 -11.09
CA THR A 296 -25.68 18.00 -11.75
C THR A 296 -24.78 16.95 -11.09
N TRP A 297 -23.53 17.30 -10.79
CA TRP A 297 -22.61 16.40 -10.08
C TRP A 297 -23.03 16.15 -8.63
N ARG A 298 -23.52 17.18 -7.91
CA ARG A 298 -24.05 17.02 -6.55
C ARG A 298 -25.23 16.05 -6.51
N LEU A 299 -26.16 16.18 -7.45
CA LEU A 299 -27.31 15.27 -7.58
C LEU A 299 -26.90 13.85 -7.97
N SER A 300 -25.90 13.69 -8.86
CA SER A 300 -25.35 12.36 -9.21
C SER A 300 -24.76 11.67 -7.98
N ALA A 301 -23.93 12.39 -7.22
CA ALA A 301 -23.33 11.88 -5.99
C ALA A 301 -24.38 11.48 -4.96
N LEU A 302 -25.41 12.31 -4.77
CA LEU A 302 -26.46 12.06 -3.79
C LEU A 302 -27.25 10.78 -4.11
N ARG A 303 -27.53 10.50 -5.40
CA ARG A 303 -28.17 9.25 -5.83
C ARG A 303 -27.34 8.02 -5.50
N ARG A 304 -26.01 8.16 -5.37
CA ARG A 304 -25.07 7.12 -4.97
C ARG A 304 -24.83 7.10 -3.45
N GLY A 305 -25.59 7.89 -2.68
CA GLY A 305 -25.50 7.96 -1.23
C GLY A 305 -24.33 8.79 -0.69
N VAL A 306 -23.75 9.67 -1.52
CA VAL A 306 -22.63 10.54 -1.15
C VAL A 306 -23.04 12.01 -1.26
N VAL A 307 -22.81 12.80 -0.22
CA VAL A 307 -22.96 14.26 -0.28
C VAL A 307 -21.68 14.86 -0.87
N LEU A 308 -21.77 15.43 -2.07
CA LEU A 308 -20.66 16.16 -2.69
C LEU A 308 -20.70 17.64 -2.26
N ASP A 309 -19.66 18.09 -1.57
CA ASP A 309 -19.47 19.45 -1.09
C ASP A 309 -18.26 20.06 -1.81
N ILE A 310 -18.51 20.96 -2.76
CA ILE A 310 -17.46 21.61 -3.56
C ILE A 310 -17.14 22.96 -2.91
N ARG A 311 -15.87 23.16 -2.54
CA ARG A 311 -15.38 24.36 -1.85
C ARG A 311 -14.29 25.03 -2.64
N GLU A 312 -14.45 26.32 -2.87
CA GLU A 312 -13.42 27.17 -3.48
C GLU A 312 -12.47 27.67 -2.37
N CYS A 313 -11.16 27.54 -2.58
CA CYS A 313 -10.16 27.99 -1.62
C CYS A 313 -8.82 28.30 -2.28
N GLY A 314 -8.43 29.57 -2.27
CA GLY A 314 -7.11 30.03 -2.72
C GLY A 314 -6.99 30.08 -4.24
N THR A 315 -6.05 30.87 -4.75
CA THR A 315 -5.82 31.00 -6.20
C THR A 315 -4.66 30.12 -6.64
N SER A 316 -4.83 29.38 -7.74
CA SER A 316 -3.73 28.65 -8.38
C SER A 316 -3.04 29.52 -9.42
N HIS A 317 -1.72 29.64 -9.28
CA HIS A 317 -0.81 30.23 -10.28
C HIS A 317 0.05 29.18 -10.99
N ALA A 318 -0.08 27.90 -10.61
CA ALA A 318 0.79 26.82 -11.06
C ALA A 318 0.74 26.58 -12.58
N HIS A 319 -0.39 26.93 -13.21
CA HIS A 319 -0.67 26.63 -14.61
C HIS A 319 -1.17 27.83 -15.43
N CYS A 320 -1.19 29.02 -14.85
CA CYS A 320 -1.46 30.24 -15.60
C CYS A 320 -0.29 30.50 -16.57
N SER A 321 -0.58 30.73 -17.85
CA SER A 321 0.43 31.25 -18.77
C SER A 321 0.97 32.57 -18.24
N PRO A 322 2.28 32.86 -18.34
CA PRO A 322 2.80 34.15 -17.94
C PRO A 322 2.11 35.25 -18.78
N PRO A 323 1.90 36.45 -18.20
CA PRO A 323 1.29 37.57 -18.89
C PRO A 323 2.06 38.02 -20.14
#